data_AF-A0A3P7MMA1-F1
#
_entry.id   AF-A0A3P7MMA1-F1
#
_cell.length_a   1.000
_cell.length_b   1.000
_cell.length_c   1.000
_cell.angle_alpha   90.00
_cell.angle_beta   90.00
_cell.angle_gamma   90.00
#
_symmetry.space_group_name_H-M   'P 1'
#
loop_
_entity.id
_entity.type
_entity.pdbx_description
1 polymer ?
#
loop_
_entity_poly.entity_id
_entity_poly.type
_entity_poly.pdbx_seq_one_letter_code
_entity_poly.pdbx_strand_id
1 'polypeptide(L)'
;MLCEGSTDMRDRMGEAQIIQKIVETKDEGALNCRLLAAFAQEAWGRAALREFGALDFLISRLSSTTATSAERLAIVQPLRHFVHDTNGMAFLARNRLFVDTVVKDVNEFIASNKVVCENT
;
A
#
# COMPACT_ATOMS: atom_id res chain seq x y z
N MET A 1 15.02 4.47 -0.98
CA MET A 1 15.31 3.68 0.25
C MET A 1 16.09 2.44 -0.15
N LEU A 2 17.05 1.93 0.63
CA LEU A 2 17.92 0.81 0.24
C LEU A 2 17.15 -0.46 -0.17
N CYS A 3 15.99 -0.72 0.43
CA CYS A 3 15.14 -1.87 0.12
C CYS A 3 14.33 -1.74 -1.18
N GLU A 4 14.23 -0.55 -1.79
CA GLU A 4 13.44 -0.37 -3.03
C GLU A 4 14.14 -0.96 -4.25
N GLY A 5 15.49 -0.99 -4.26
CA GLY A 5 16.30 -1.44 -5.38
C GLY A 5 17.18 -2.65 -5.09
N SER A 6 17.03 -3.30 -3.94
CA SER A 6 17.89 -4.41 -3.53
C SER A 6 17.08 -5.55 -2.91
N THR A 7 17.07 -6.69 -3.61
CA THR A 7 16.53 -7.96 -3.09
C THR A 7 17.28 -8.42 -1.86
N ASP A 8 18.63 -8.39 -1.86
CA ASP A 8 19.45 -8.80 -0.71
C ASP A 8 19.08 -8.02 0.57
N MET A 9 18.82 -6.72 0.44
CA MET A 9 18.38 -5.92 1.58
C MET A 9 16.99 -6.33 2.06
N ARG A 10 16.06 -6.64 1.15
CA ARG A 10 14.71 -7.10 1.54
C ARG A 10 14.79 -8.46 2.22
N ASP A 11 15.59 -9.39 1.72
CA ASP A 11 15.79 -10.71 2.33
C ASP A 11 16.34 -10.58 3.75
N ARG A 12 17.45 -9.82 3.93
CA ARG A 12 18.04 -9.58 5.25
C ARG A 12 17.10 -8.89 6.23
N MET A 13 16.27 -7.96 5.74
CA MET A 13 15.26 -7.29 6.56
C MET A 13 14.09 -8.22 6.91
N GLY A 14 13.73 -9.12 6.00
CA GLY A 14 12.75 -10.19 6.22
C GLY A 14 13.21 -11.16 7.29
N GLU A 15 14.47 -11.62 7.22
CA GLU A 15 15.11 -12.45 8.25
C GLU A 15 15.15 -11.75 9.62
N ALA A 16 15.36 -10.43 9.62
CA ALA A 16 15.31 -9.61 10.83
C ALA A 16 13.89 -9.37 11.38
N GLN A 17 12.85 -9.95 10.77
CA GLN A 17 11.44 -9.84 11.16
C GLN A 17 10.95 -8.38 11.21
N ILE A 18 11.39 -7.55 10.27
CA ILE A 18 11.06 -6.12 10.31
C ILE A 18 9.56 -5.85 10.12
N ILE A 19 8.89 -6.69 9.33
CA ILE A 19 7.45 -6.55 9.04
C ILE A 19 6.65 -6.67 10.34
N GLN A 20 6.91 -7.74 11.09
CA GLN A 20 6.25 -8.02 12.37
C GLN A 20 6.52 -6.91 13.37
N LYS A 21 7.79 -6.50 13.52
CA LYS A 21 8.20 -5.44 14.45
C LYS A 21 7.46 -4.12 14.17
N ILE A 22 7.34 -3.71 12.90
CA ILE A 22 6.63 -2.49 12.53
C ILE A 22 5.14 -2.59 12.86
N VAL A 23 4.51 -3.73 12.55
CA VAL A 23 3.08 -3.94 12.82
C VAL A 23 2.80 -3.96 14.32
N GLU A 24 3.66 -4.61 15.11
CA GLU A 24 3.55 -4.71 16.57
C GLU A 24 3.73 -3.36 17.26
N THR A 25 4.69 -2.56 16.82
CA THR A 25 4.92 -1.21 17.39
C THR A 25 3.86 -0.21 16.97
N LYS A 26 3.06 -0.54 15.94
CA LYS A 26 2.08 0.35 15.31
C LYS A 26 2.69 1.69 14.88
N ASP A 27 3.97 1.68 14.50
CA ASP A 27 4.68 2.88 14.09
C ASP A 27 4.31 3.24 12.64
N GLU A 28 3.33 4.15 12.53
CA GLU A 28 2.80 4.69 11.28
C GLU A 28 3.73 5.69 10.56
N GLY A 29 4.99 5.78 10.97
CA GLY A 29 5.99 6.60 10.31
C GLY A 29 6.06 6.34 8.80
N ALA A 30 6.17 7.42 8.01
CA ALA A 30 6.20 7.34 6.55
C ALA A 30 7.35 6.45 6.01
N LEU A 31 8.46 6.37 6.74
CA LEU A 31 9.58 5.49 6.40
C LEU A 31 9.21 4.01 6.58
N ASN A 32 8.49 3.65 7.63
CA ASN A 32 8.05 2.27 7.85
C ASN A 32 7.03 1.86 6.78
N CYS A 33 6.11 2.75 6.41
CA CYS A 33 5.17 2.50 5.32
C CYS A 33 5.90 2.23 3.99
N ARG A 34 6.91 3.05 3.66
CA ARG A 34 7.75 2.84 2.47
C ARG A 34 8.53 1.52 2.53
N LEU A 35 9.07 1.19 3.70
CA LEU A 35 9.80 -0.05 3.90
C LEU A 35 8.90 -1.27 3.72
N LEU A 36 7.73 -1.29 4.38
CA LEU A 36 6.73 -2.34 4.19
C LEU A 36 6.31 -2.43 2.72
N ALA A 37 6.05 -1.31 2.06
CA ALA A 37 5.63 -1.29 0.67
C ALA A 37 6.73 -1.83 -0.28
N ALA A 38 8.01 -1.70 0.06
CA ALA A 38 9.11 -2.29 -0.72
C ALA A 38 9.06 -3.82 -0.77
N PHE A 39 8.56 -4.49 0.27
CA PHE A 39 8.37 -5.95 0.27
C PHE A 39 7.31 -6.43 -0.74
N ALA A 40 6.43 -5.55 -1.23
CA ALA A 40 5.43 -5.94 -2.22
C ALA A 40 6.02 -6.31 -3.58
N GLN A 41 7.28 -5.91 -3.86
CA GLN A 41 7.94 -6.20 -5.13
C GLN A 41 8.12 -7.71 -5.37
N GLU A 42 8.32 -8.49 -4.31
CA GLU A 42 8.62 -9.92 -4.37
C GLU A 42 7.42 -10.78 -3.95
N ALA A 43 7.30 -11.98 -4.52
CA ALA A 43 6.19 -12.88 -4.23
C ALA A 43 6.12 -13.27 -2.74
N TRP A 44 7.26 -13.59 -2.13
CA TRP A 44 7.33 -13.95 -0.72
C TRP A 44 7.10 -12.76 0.20
N GLY A 45 7.60 -11.58 -0.17
CA GLY A 45 7.32 -10.35 0.56
C GLY A 45 5.83 -10.00 0.55
N ARG A 46 5.11 -10.18 -0.58
CA ARG A 46 3.64 -10.03 -0.62
C ARG A 46 2.91 -11.01 0.27
N ALA A 47 3.37 -12.27 0.33
CA ALA A 47 2.81 -13.27 1.23
C ALA A 47 3.02 -12.86 2.70
N ALA A 48 4.24 -12.46 3.07
CA ALA A 48 4.56 -12.00 4.41
C ALA A 48 3.76 -10.75 4.82
N LEU A 49 3.56 -9.79 3.90
CA LEU A 49 2.73 -8.61 4.15
C LEU A 49 1.29 -8.97 4.53
N ARG A 50 0.73 -10.03 3.92
CA ARG A 50 -0.61 -10.53 4.29
C ARG A 50 -0.58 -11.29 5.61
N GLU A 51 0.37 -12.21 5.75
CA GLU A 51 0.45 -13.12 6.90
C GLU A 51 0.64 -12.37 8.22
N PHE A 52 1.45 -11.32 8.20
CA PHE A 52 1.78 -10.54 9.40
C PHE A 52 0.94 -9.27 9.56
N GLY A 53 -0.17 -9.12 8.81
CA GLY A 53 -1.10 -8.00 8.96
C GLY A 53 -0.57 -6.63 8.47
N ALA A 54 0.61 -6.60 7.84
CA ALA A 54 1.18 -5.36 7.33
C ALA A 54 0.40 -4.79 6.13
N LEU A 55 -0.30 -5.62 5.37
CA LEU A 55 -1.18 -5.14 4.31
C LEU A 55 -2.40 -4.38 4.88
N ASP A 56 -3.01 -4.88 5.96
CA ASP A 56 -4.08 -4.15 6.66
C ASP A 56 -3.58 -2.84 7.28
N PHE A 57 -2.37 -2.86 7.82
CA PHE A 57 -1.70 -1.68 8.34
C PHE A 57 -1.54 -0.60 7.25
N LEU A 58 -1.03 -0.98 6.08
CA LEU A 58 -0.86 -0.09 4.93
C LEU A 58 -2.22 0.44 4.42
N ILE A 59 -3.26 -0.40 4.37
CA ILE A 59 -4.62 0.02 3.98
C ILE A 59 -5.20 1.02 4.99
N SER A 60 -5.02 0.77 6.28
CA SER A 60 -5.47 1.66 7.34
C SER A 60 -4.80 3.03 7.22
N ARG A 61 -3.48 3.04 7.00
CA ARG A 61 -2.72 4.28 6.75
C ARG A 61 -3.16 4.98 5.47
N LEU A 62 -3.40 4.22 4.40
CA LEU A 62 -3.94 4.77 3.15
C LEU A 62 -5.29 5.45 3.41
N SER A 63 -6.19 4.84 4.18
CA SER A 63 -7.52 5.41 4.45
C SER A 63 -7.49 6.70 5.29
N SER A 64 -6.49 6.84 6.18
CA SER A 64 -6.37 7.97 7.10
C SER A 64 -5.59 9.15 6.54
N THR A 65 -4.78 8.93 5.49
CA THR A 65 -3.92 9.97 4.92
C THR A 65 -4.68 10.82 3.89
N THR A 66 -4.53 12.15 3.92
CA THR A 66 -5.18 13.05 2.94
C THR A 66 -4.56 12.92 1.54
N ALA A 67 -5.40 13.10 0.50
CA ALA A 67 -5.18 12.70 -0.90
C ALA A 67 -3.88 13.19 -1.58
N THR A 68 -3.26 14.26 -1.07
CA THR A 68 -2.13 14.96 -1.74
C THR A 68 -0.75 14.63 -1.17
N SER A 69 -0.62 13.73 -0.20
CA SER A 69 0.69 13.45 0.40
C SER A 69 1.53 12.46 -0.43
N ALA A 70 2.83 12.74 -0.55
CA ALA A 70 3.81 11.80 -1.09
C ALA A 70 3.83 10.44 -0.35
N GLU A 71 3.28 10.40 0.87
CA GLU A 71 3.07 9.19 1.66
C GLU A 71 2.03 8.25 1.05
N ARG A 72 0.90 8.78 0.57
CA ARG A 72 -0.11 7.96 -0.13
C ARG A 72 0.48 7.31 -1.37
N LEU A 73 1.24 8.08 -2.16
CA LEU A 73 1.86 7.54 -3.37
C LEU A 73 2.82 6.39 -3.05
N ALA A 74 3.58 6.52 -1.96
CA ALA A 74 4.48 5.48 -1.49
C ALA A 74 3.76 4.18 -1.06
N ILE A 75 2.50 4.27 -0.61
CA ILE A 75 1.68 3.10 -0.28
C ILE A 75 1.01 2.53 -1.53
N VAL A 76 0.39 3.38 -2.37
CA VAL A 76 -0.39 2.96 -3.53
C VAL A 76 0.50 2.36 -4.63
N GLN A 77 1.66 2.96 -4.92
CA GLN A 77 2.53 2.50 -6.01
C GLN A 77 2.87 1.01 -5.87
N PRO A 78 3.27 0.51 -4.70
CA PRO A 78 3.61 -0.91 -4.57
C PRO A 78 2.40 -1.85 -4.56
N LEU A 79 1.18 -1.36 -4.30
CA LEU A 79 -0.03 -2.20 -4.38
C LEU A 79 -0.27 -2.78 -5.77
N ARG A 80 0.24 -2.13 -6.83
CA ARG A 80 0.19 -2.67 -8.20
C ARG A 80 0.84 -4.05 -8.32
N HIS A 81 1.83 -4.38 -7.48
CA HIS A 81 2.50 -5.68 -7.53
C HIS A 81 1.62 -6.82 -7.07
N PHE A 82 0.53 -6.54 -6.35
CA PHE A 82 -0.45 -7.55 -5.96
C PHE A 82 -1.33 -7.99 -7.14
N VAL A 83 -1.38 -7.25 -8.27
CA VAL A 83 -2.11 -7.69 -9.49
C VAL A 83 -1.60 -9.04 -10.00
N HIS A 84 -0.31 -9.34 -9.78
CA HIS A 84 0.31 -10.61 -10.13
C HIS A 84 0.21 -11.68 -9.04
N ASP A 85 -0.54 -11.42 -7.96
CA ASP A 85 -0.72 -12.29 -6.81
C ASP A 85 -2.22 -12.46 -6.56
N THR A 86 -2.79 -13.59 -7.01
CA THR A 86 -4.23 -13.85 -6.90
C THR A 86 -4.73 -13.78 -5.45
N ASN A 87 -3.95 -14.27 -4.49
CA ASN A 87 -4.30 -14.20 -3.06
C ASN A 87 -4.24 -12.75 -2.57
N GLY A 88 -3.23 -12.02 -3.03
CA GLY A 88 -3.10 -10.58 -2.86
C GLY A 88 -4.30 -9.77 -3.35
N MET A 89 -4.69 -9.96 -4.60
CA MET A 89 -5.86 -9.28 -5.18
C MET A 89 -7.15 -9.68 -4.49
N ALA A 90 -7.33 -10.97 -4.18
CA ALA A 90 -8.52 -11.43 -3.46
C ALA A 90 -8.61 -10.78 -2.07
N PHE A 91 -7.48 -10.61 -1.39
CA PHE A 91 -7.41 -9.90 -0.12
C PHE A 91 -7.84 -8.44 -0.27
N LEU A 92 -7.24 -7.70 -1.22
CA LEU A 92 -7.56 -6.30 -1.47
C LEU A 92 -9.02 -6.10 -1.87
N ALA A 93 -9.55 -6.92 -2.77
CA ALA A 93 -10.92 -6.81 -3.26
C ALA A 93 -11.98 -7.12 -2.19
N ARG A 94 -11.63 -7.93 -1.18
CA ARG A 94 -12.52 -8.24 -0.04
C ARG A 94 -12.36 -7.25 1.12
N ASN A 95 -11.30 -6.46 1.13
CA ASN A 95 -11.07 -5.47 2.17
C ASN A 95 -11.93 -4.22 1.89
N ARG A 96 -13.03 -4.09 2.65
CA ARG A 96 -13.99 -2.98 2.50
C ARG A 96 -13.34 -1.61 2.69
N LEU A 97 -12.43 -1.46 3.65
CA LEU A 97 -11.75 -0.19 3.90
C LEU A 97 -10.93 0.26 2.69
N PHE A 98 -10.23 -0.69 2.06
CA PHE A 98 -9.49 -0.42 0.82
C PHE A 98 -10.44 0.00 -0.32
N VAL A 99 -11.49 -0.78 -0.58
CA VAL A 99 -12.46 -0.48 -1.66
C VAL A 99 -13.14 0.87 -1.45
N ASP A 100 -13.63 1.15 -0.24
CA ASP A 100 -14.29 2.41 0.09
C ASP A 100 -13.33 3.60 -0.08
N THR A 101 -12.06 3.43 0.32
CA THR A 101 -11.02 4.45 0.13
C THR A 101 -10.77 4.75 -1.36
N VAL A 102 -10.61 3.71 -2.19
CA VAL A 102 -10.36 3.88 -3.63
C VAL A 102 -11.56 4.53 -4.33
N VAL A 103 -12.78 4.09 -4.01
CA VAL A 103 -14.00 4.68 -4.57
C VAL A 103 -14.13 6.16 -4.20
N LYS A 104 -13.86 6.49 -2.93
CA LYS A 104 -13.81 7.88 -2.48
C LYS A 104 -12.80 8.70 -3.28
N ASP A 105 -11.55 8.23 -3.40
CA ASP A 105 -10.50 8.95 -4.12
C ASP A 105 -10.87 9.20 -5.60
N VAL A 106 -11.43 8.20 -6.27
CA VAL A 106 -11.87 8.31 -7.67
C VAL A 106 -12.99 9.34 -7.82
N ASN A 107 -13.97 9.32 -6.90
CA ASN A 107 -15.06 10.29 -6.92
C ASN A 107 -14.57 11.72 -6.66
N GLU A 108 -13.65 11.90 -5.70
CA GLU A 108 -13.01 13.20 -5.44
C GLU A 108 -12.25 13.69 -6.67
N PHE A 109 -11.48 12.81 -7.32
CA PHE A 109 -10.77 13.14 -8.56
C PHE A 109 -11.71 13.57 -9.68
N ILE A 110 -12.79 12.82 -9.93
CA ILE A 110 -13.79 13.16 -10.96
C ILE A 110 -14.45 14.50 -10.62
N ALA A 111 -14.82 14.73 -9.36
CA ALA A 111 -15.44 15.98 -8.94
C ALA A 111 -14.55 17.20 -9.19
N SER A 112 -13.23 17.07 -8.96
CA SER A 112 -12.25 18.14 -9.18
C SER A 112 -11.81 18.31 -10.64
N ASN A 113 -11.96 17.30 -11.50
CA ASN A 113 -11.43 17.31 -12.87
C ASN A 113 -12.50 17.15 -13.96
N LYS A 114 -13.80 17.13 -13.60
CA LYS A 114 -14.87 17.05 -14.58
C LYS A 114 -14.79 18.23 -15.55
N VAL A 115 -14.82 17.93 -16.84
CA VAL A 115 -15.03 18.93 -17.90
C VAL A 115 -16.52 18.92 -18.22
N VAL A 116 -17.19 20.04 -17.99
CA VAL A 116 -18.60 20.21 -18.39
C VAL A 116 -18.60 20.71 -19.82
N CYS A 117 -19.11 19.91 -20.76
CA CYS A 117 -19.32 20.38 -22.12
C CYS A 117 -20.36 21.52 -22.10
N GLU A 118 -19.99 22.69 -22.62
CA GLU A 118 -20.94 23.77 -22.87
C GLU A 118 -21.64 23.48 -24.20
N ASN A 119 -22.97 23.38 -24.18
CA ASN A 119 -23.75 23.29 -25.40
C ASN A 119 -23.64 24.64 -26.13
N THR A 120 -22.90 24.66 -27.25
CA THR A 120 -22.89 25.77 -28.20
C THR A 120 -24.01 25.62 -29.22
#